data_AF-A0A2S8PJ70-F1
#
_entry.id   AF-A0A2S8PJ70-F1
#
_cell.length_a   1.000
_cell.length_b   1.000
_cell.length_c   1.000
_cell.angle_alpha   90.00
_cell.angle_beta   90.00
_cell.angle_gamma   90.00
#
_symmetry.space_group_name_H-M   'P 1'
#
loop_
_entity.id
_entity.type
_entity.pdbx_description
1 polymer ?
#
loop_
_entity_poly.entity_id
_entity_poly.type
_entity_poly.pdbx_seq_one_letter_code
_entity_poly.pdbx_strand_id
1 'polypeptide(L)'
;MIVRAYRAAGGTAAAGGVTAPFTDVAGSPAWAQEAVRSAYAAGLIQGQGPGRFHPDGQATRAETAQILYNVLTKLGQGGQIK
;
A
#
# COMPACT_ATOMS: atom_id res chain seq x y z
N MET A 1 -4.25 -0.41 7.97
CA MET A 1 -3.51 0.46 8.93
C MET A 1 -2.19 1.01 8.38
N ILE A 2 -1.49 0.32 7.46
CA ILE A 2 -0.20 0.76 6.89
C ILE A 2 -0.24 2.16 6.26
N VAL A 3 -1.25 2.52 5.46
CA VAL A 3 -1.35 3.86 4.85
C VAL A 3 -1.42 4.98 5.89
N ARG A 4 -2.12 4.75 7.01
CA ARG A 4 -2.23 5.74 8.09
C ARG A 4 -0.89 5.94 8.77
N ALA A 5 -0.17 4.85 9.05
CA ALA A 5 1.17 4.92 9.62
C ALA A 5 2.16 5.60 8.66
N TYR A 6 2.11 5.30 7.37
CA TYR A 6 2.95 5.93 6.35
C TYR A 6 2.70 7.45 6.27
N ARG A 7 1.43 7.89 6.30
CA ARG A 7 1.08 9.31 6.36
C ARG A 7 1.53 9.99 7.65
N ALA A 8 1.36 9.33 8.80
CA ALA A 8 1.82 9.84 10.08
C ALA A 8 3.35 9.99 10.16
N ALA A 9 4.08 9.13 9.45
CA ALA A 9 5.55 9.19 9.33
C ALA A 9 6.04 10.23 8.31
N GLY A 10 5.15 11.04 7.72
CA GLY A 10 5.50 12.10 6.75
C GLY A 10 5.46 11.66 5.28
N GLY A 11 5.08 10.41 4.99
CA GLY A 11 4.94 9.91 3.63
C GLY A 11 3.64 10.39 2.96
N THR A 12 3.73 10.96 1.76
CA THR A 12 2.54 11.33 0.97
C THR A 12 2.06 10.14 0.15
N ALA A 13 0.96 9.51 0.55
CA ALA A 13 0.22 8.60 -0.31
C ALA A 13 -0.77 9.41 -1.13
N ALA A 14 -0.61 9.44 -2.46
CA ALA A 14 -1.45 10.23 -3.36
C ALA A 14 -2.95 9.88 -3.16
N ALA A 15 -3.75 10.90 -2.88
CA ALA A 15 -5.19 10.78 -2.75
C ALA A 15 -5.84 11.02 -4.13
N GLY A 16 -6.53 10.01 -4.66
CA GLY A 16 -7.50 10.20 -5.74
C GLY A 16 -6.92 10.43 -7.16
N GLY A 17 -6.25 9.43 -7.72
CA GLY A 17 -5.87 9.45 -9.15
C GLY A 17 -5.37 8.13 -9.70
N VAL A 18 -4.83 7.26 -8.83
CA VAL A 18 -4.34 5.94 -9.23
C VAL A 18 -5.45 4.90 -9.05
N THR A 19 -5.78 4.21 -10.13
CA THR A 19 -6.63 3.01 -10.10
C THR A 19 -5.73 1.81 -9.88
N ALA A 20 -5.90 1.12 -8.76
CA ALA A 20 -5.21 -0.14 -8.54
C ALA A 20 -5.82 -1.22 -9.45
N PRO A 21 -5.03 -2.09 -10.11
CA PRO A 21 -5.52 -3.07 -11.08
C PRO A 21 -6.23 -4.28 -10.42
N PHE A 22 -6.58 -4.20 -9.14
CA PHE A 22 -7.09 -5.32 -8.36
C PHE A 22 -8.60 -5.44 -8.49
N THR A 23 -9.06 -6.54 -9.08
CA THR A 23 -10.48 -6.79 -9.35
C THR A 23 -11.23 -7.32 -8.12
N ASP A 24 -10.51 -8.01 -7.25
CA ASP A 24 -11.01 -8.64 -6.02
C ASP A 24 -11.19 -7.64 -4.87
N VAL A 25 -10.56 -6.47 -4.94
CA VAL A 25 -10.71 -5.40 -3.95
C VAL A 25 -12.07 -4.72 -4.05
N ALA A 26 -12.74 -4.80 -5.20
CA ALA A 26 -14.06 -4.20 -5.40
C ALA A 26 -15.14 -4.75 -4.45
N GLY A 27 -14.98 -5.99 -3.97
CA GLY A 27 -15.88 -6.61 -2.99
C GLY A 27 -15.59 -6.22 -1.54
N SER A 28 -14.47 -5.54 -1.25
CA SER A 28 -14.08 -5.17 0.11
C SER A 28 -14.77 -3.89 0.57
N PRO A 29 -14.85 -3.63 1.89
CA PRO A 29 -15.37 -2.36 2.41
C PRO A 29 -14.65 -1.14 1.84
N ALA A 30 -15.37 -0.01 1.67
CA ALA A 30 -14.83 1.21 1.05
C ALA A 30 -13.52 1.71 1.68
N TRP A 31 -13.38 1.60 3.00
CA TRP A 31 -12.14 1.97 3.70
C TRP A 31 -10.95 1.11 3.30
N ALA A 32 -11.18 -0.17 2.98
CA ALA A 32 -10.15 -1.11 2.55
C ALA A 32 -9.74 -0.82 1.11
N GLN A 33 -10.72 -0.57 0.24
CA GLN A 33 -10.49 -0.17 -1.15
C GLN A 33 -9.61 1.09 -1.20
N GLU A 34 -9.95 2.11 -0.42
CA GLU A 34 -9.18 3.35 -0.36
C GLU A 34 -7.76 3.14 0.17
N ALA A 35 -7.61 2.31 1.22
CA ALA A 35 -6.30 1.97 1.76
C ALA A 35 -5.43 1.22 0.74
N VAL A 36 -6.00 0.27 0.01
CA VAL A 36 -5.28 -0.48 -1.02
C VAL A 36 -4.88 0.43 -2.17
N ARG A 37 -5.79 1.28 -2.67
CA ARG A 37 -5.47 2.25 -3.72
C ARG A 37 -4.36 3.21 -3.29
N SER A 38 -4.46 3.77 -2.09
CA SER A 38 -3.44 4.66 -1.54
C SER A 38 -2.08 3.97 -1.37
N ALA A 39 -2.06 2.72 -0.89
CA ALA A 39 -0.82 1.95 -0.72
C ALA A 39 -0.19 1.58 -2.07
N TYR A 40 -1.01 1.22 -3.06
CA TYR A 40 -0.56 0.93 -4.42
C TYR A 40 0.00 2.17 -5.10
N ALA A 41 -0.69 3.31 -4.98
CA ALA A 41 -0.25 4.61 -5.49
C ALA A 41 1.10 5.04 -4.90
N ALA A 42 1.34 4.76 -3.63
CA ALA A 42 2.61 5.00 -2.96
C ALA A 42 3.70 3.97 -3.31
N GLY A 43 3.38 2.95 -4.11
CA GLY A 43 4.31 1.87 -4.46
C GLY A 43 4.66 0.96 -3.29
N LEU A 44 3.84 0.93 -2.24
CA LEU A 44 4.07 0.13 -1.03
C LEU A 44 3.63 -1.32 -1.22
N ILE A 45 2.65 -1.55 -2.09
CA ILE A 45 2.08 -2.86 -2.42
C ILE A 45 1.98 -3.03 -3.94
N GLN A 46 2.03 -4.27 -4.41
CA GLN A 46 1.91 -4.62 -5.84
C GLN A 46 0.85 -5.70 -6.11
N GLY A 47 0.35 -6.39 -5.08
CA GLY A 47 -0.60 -7.50 -5.20
C GLY A 47 0.08 -8.86 -5.39
N GLN A 48 -0.74 -9.91 -5.48
CA GLN A 48 -0.33 -11.29 -5.70
C GLN A 48 -0.67 -11.70 -7.14
N GLY A 49 0.19 -11.31 -8.09
CA GLY A 49 0.02 -11.65 -9.51
C GLY A 49 -1.00 -10.77 -10.25
N PRO A 50 -1.41 -11.18 -11.47
CA PRO A 50 -2.17 -10.33 -12.37
C PRO A 50 -3.58 -10.03 -11.83
N GLY A 51 -3.77 -8.78 -11.38
CA GLY A 51 -5.06 -8.22 -11.02
C GLY A 51 -5.69 -8.73 -9.72
N ARG A 52 -4.88 -9.29 -8.81
CA ARG A 52 -5.32 -9.89 -7.54
C ARG A 52 -4.53 -9.32 -6.36
N PHE A 53 -5.23 -8.97 -5.28
CA PHE A 53 -4.64 -8.46 -4.04
C PHE A 53 -4.84 -9.39 -2.84
N HIS A 54 -5.95 -10.13 -2.82
CA HIS A 54 -6.42 -11.01 -1.77
C HIS A 54 -6.70 -10.28 -0.44
N PRO A 55 -7.63 -9.32 -0.41
CA PRO A 55 -7.88 -8.44 0.75
C PRO A 55 -8.33 -9.19 2.02
N ASP A 56 -9.04 -10.31 1.86
CA ASP A 56 -9.53 -11.15 2.97
C ASP A 56 -8.53 -12.25 3.37
N GLY A 57 -7.41 -12.36 2.66
CA GLY A 57 -6.37 -13.34 2.90
C GLY A 57 -5.51 -12.99 4.12
N GLN A 58 -4.93 -14.01 4.74
CA GLN A 58 -3.90 -13.79 5.76
C GLN A 58 -2.58 -13.40 5.10
N ALA A 59 -2.05 -12.24 5.48
CA ALA A 59 -0.72 -11.83 5.07
C ALA A 59 0.33 -12.74 5.72
N THR A 60 1.24 -13.25 4.90
CA THR A 60 2.41 -14.01 5.40
C THR A 60 3.40 -13.07 6.09
N ARG A 61 4.29 -13.64 6.91
CA ARG A 61 5.38 -12.90 7.54
C ARG A 61 6.30 -12.23 6.51
N ALA A 62 6.54 -12.92 5.38
CA ALA A 62 7.37 -12.42 4.29
C ALA A 62 6.73 -11.20 3.61
N GLU A 63 5.42 -11.26 3.31
CA GLU A 63 4.70 -10.14 2.72
C GLU A 63 4.65 -8.93 3.66
N THR A 64 4.41 -9.19 4.95
CA THR A 64 4.40 -8.14 5.97
C THR A 64 5.78 -7.45 6.06
N ALA A 65 6.86 -8.24 6.05
CA ALA A 65 8.23 -7.71 6.06
C ALA A 65 8.54 -6.90 4.79
N GLN A 66 8.11 -7.36 3.62
CA GLN A 66 8.28 -6.63 2.36
C GLN A 66 7.56 -5.27 2.38
N ILE A 67 6.33 -5.23 2.87
CA ILE A 67 5.57 -3.98 2.97
C ILE A 67 6.27 -3.02 3.93
N LEU A 68 6.75 -3.52 5.09
CA LEU A 68 7.50 -2.71 6.04
C LEU A 68 8.80 -2.17 5.44
N TYR A 69 9.54 -3.00 4.71
CA TYR A 69 10.75 -2.58 4.00
C TYR A 69 10.45 -1.49 2.96
N ASN A 70 9.37 -1.61 2.20
CA ASN A 70 8.95 -0.59 1.24
C ASN A 70 8.61 0.73 1.94
N VAL A 71 7.89 0.67 3.06
CA VAL A 71 7.57 1.84 3.88
C VAL A 71 8.85 2.53 4.36
N LEU A 72 9.77 1.79 4.99
CA LEU A 72 11.02 2.34 5.52
C LEU A 72 11.90 2.92 4.40
N THR A 73 11.98 2.24 3.27
CA THR A 73 12.78 2.69 2.12
C THR A 73 12.20 3.97 1.52
N LYS A 74 10.88 4.06 1.35
CA LYS A 74 10.21 5.27 0.83
C LYS A 74 10.34 6.45 1.78
N LEU A 75 10.26 6.22 3.09
CA LEU A 75 10.50 7.26 4.10
C LEU A 75 11.97 7.70 4.14
N GLY A 76 12.91 6.76 4.04
CA GLY A 76 14.34 7.05 3.96
C GLY A 76 14.75 7.83 2.70
N GLN A 77 14.06 7.59 1.58
CA GLN A 77 14.22 8.37 0.35
C GLN A 77 13.66 9.80 0.46
N GLY A 78 12.65 10.03 1.31
CA GLY A 78 12.15 11.37 1.64
C GLY A 78 13.06 12.17 2.58
N GLY A 79 14.02 11.51 3.23
CA GLY A 79 15.05 12.12 4.09
C GLY A 79 16.42 12.29 3.42
N GLN A 80 16.56 12.02 2.11
CA GLN A 80 17.78 12.33 1.38
C GLN A 80 17.87 13.84 1.15
N ILE A 81 18.50 14.50 2.15
CA ILE A 81 19.52 15.54 1.99
C ILE A 81 19.83 15.86 0.52
N LYS A 82 19.29 16.99 0.08
CA LYS A 82 20.06 17.94 -0.71
C LYS A 82 20.72 18.92 0.24
#